data_AF-A0AAE0JVG2-F1
#
_entry.id   AF-A0AAE0JVG2-F1
#
_cell.length_a   1.000
_cell.length_b   1.000
_cell.length_c   1.000
_cell.angle_alpha   90.00
_cell.angle_beta   90.00
_cell.angle_gamma   90.00
#
_symmetry.space_group_name_H-M   'P 1'
#
loop_
_entity.id
_entity.type
_entity.pdbx_description
1 polymer ?
#
loop_
_entity_poly.entity_id
_entity_poly.type
_entity_poly.pdbx_seq_one_letter_code
_entity_poly.pdbx_strand_id
1 'polypeptide(L)'
;DDSPKEKLITFIISHNNRTSGFVPFHNGQEILLDRPYGRDINATACTTIVLVARGPGIVGLLSFASHQVGRYKDKNSRKEKRRVDILWVLDDVGQQDLVGNRLRELQNMDQDSVR
;
A
#
# COMPACT_ATOMS: atom_id res chain seq x y z
N ASP A 1 9.24 14.02 -23.25
CA ASP A 1 7.78 14.13 -23.13
C ASP A 1 7.50 14.35 -21.65
N ASP A 2 7.27 15.60 -21.28
CA ASP A 2 7.35 16.11 -19.89
C ASP A 2 5.95 16.48 -19.36
N SER A 3 4.95 15.72 -19.81
CA SER A 3 3.59 15.81 -19.27
C SER A 3 3.60 15.40 -17.79
N PRO A 4 3.00 16.20 -16.89
CA PRO A 4 2.95 15.85 -15.48
C PRO A 4 2.23 14.52 -15.33
N LYS A 5 2.93 13.49 -14.85
CA LYS A 5 2.32 12.19 -14.54
C LYS A 5 1.18 12.42 -13.56
N GLU A 6 -0.04 12.09 -13.97
CA GLU A 6 -1.21 12.16 -13.09
C GLU A 6 -0.94 11.35 -11.83
N LYS A 7 -1.05 12.00 -10.67
CA LYS A 7 -0.94 11.34 -9.37
C LYS A 7 -2.29 10.77 -9.02
N LEU A 8 -2.48 9.49 -9.33
CA LEU A 8 -3.69 8.76 -9.00
C LEU A 8 -3.67 8.30 -7.54
N ILE A 9 -4.79 8.46 -6.84
CA ILE A 9 -5.02 7.88 -5.51
C ILE A 9 -6.11 6.81 -5.65
N THR A 10 -5.82 5.60 -5.17
CA THR A 10 -6.77 4.48 -5.21
C THR A 10 -7.25 4.16 -3.80
N PHE A 11 -8.57 4.00 -3.65
CA PHE A 11 -9.21 3.57 -2.41
C PHE A 11 -9.84 2.19 -2.61
N ILE A 12 -9.80 1.37 -1.56
CA ILE A 12 -10.58 0.14 -1.49
C ILE A 12 -11.65 0.35 -0.43
N ILE A 13 -12.90 0.29 -0.84
CA ILE A 13 -14.06 0.55 0.01
C ILE A 13 -14.79 -0.77 0.18
N SER A 14 -14.73 -1.33 1.40
CA SER A 14 -15.50 -2.52 1.76
C SER A 14 -16.79 -2.11 2.43
N HIS A 15 -17.91 -2.70 2.00
CA HIS A 15 -19.22 -2.44 2.60
C HIS A 15 -19.48 -3.44 3.71
N ASN A 16 -19.56 -2.95 4.94
CA ASN A 16 -19.85 -3.77 6.13
C ASN A 16 -21.28 -3.55 6.60
N ASN A 17 -22.26 -3.79 5.72
CA ASN A 17 -23.70 -4.01 5.96
C ASN A 17 -24.39 -3.41 7.21
N ARG A 18 -24.01 -2.19 7.62
CA ARG A 18 -24.62 -1.47 8.74
C ARG A 18 -25.25 -0.19 8.20
N THR A 19 -26.53 -0.30 7.87
CA THR A 19 -27.54 0.78 7.81
C THR A 19 -27.34 1.95 6.85
N SER A 20 -26.20 2.12 6.16
CA SER A 20 -26.01 3.16 5.14
C SER A 20 -26.01 2.55 3.74
N GLY A 21 -26.94 3.02 2.89
CA GLY A 21 -26.97 2.66 1.48
C GLY A 21 -25.63 2.95 0.80
N PHE A 22 -25.21 2.05 -0.09
CA PHE A 22 -24.03 2.26 -0.93
C PHE A 22 -24.27 3.50 -1.80
N VAL A 23 -23.42 4.51 -1.70
CA VAL A 23 -23.43 5.66 -2.62
C VAL A 23 -22.56 5.27 -3.81
N PRO A 24 -23.14 5.03 -5.00
CA PRO A 24 -22.35 4.74 -6.18
C PRO A 24 -21.50 5.97 -6.55
N PHE A 25 -20.25 5.73 -6.92
CA PHE A 25 -19.38 6.75 -7.48
C PHE A 25 -19.57 6.81 -8.99
N HIS A 26 -19.69 8.02 -9.53
CA HIS A 26 -19.80 8.25 -10.96
C HIS A 26 -18.51 8.86 -11.53
N ASN A 27 -18.18 8.52 -12.78
CA ASN A 27 -17.06 9.16 -13.47
C ASN A 27 -17.32 10.67 -13.60
N GLY A 28 -16.33 11.48 -13.25
CA GLY A 28 -16.44 12.94 -13.23
C GLY A 28 -17.12 13.50 -11.98
N GLN A 29 -17.55 12.66 -11.03
CA GLN A 29 -18.03 13.12 -9.74
C GLN A 29 -16.88 13.73 -8.93
N GLU A 30 -17.10 14.94 -8.44
CA GLU A 30 -16.18 15.57 -7.50
C GLU A 30 -16.34 14.93 -6.12
N ILE A 31 -15.20 14.60 -5.51
CA ILE A 31 -15.14 14.06 -4.15
C ILE A 31 -14.25 14.98 -3.30
N LEU A 32 -14.70 15.28 -2.09
CA LEU A 32 -13.90 16.03 -1.14
C LEU A 32 -12.96 15.06 -0.42
N LEU A 33 -11.67 15.18 -0.69
CA LEU A 33 -10.64 14.51 0.09
C LEU A 33 -10.20 15.45 1.20
N ASP A 34 -10.58 15.10 2.43
CA ASP A 34 -9.95 15.71 3.59
C ASP A 34 -8.63 14.99 3.89
N ARG A 35 -7.68 15.76 4.42
CA ARG A 35 -6.24 15.48 4.60
C ARG A 35 -5.92 14.02 4.97
N PRO A 36 -4.69 13.54 4.69
CA PRO A 36 -4.25 12.28 5.27
C PRO A 36 -4.22 12.42 6.81
N TYR A 37 -5.04 11.62 7.48
CA TYR A 37 -5.07 11.52 8.94
C TYR A 37 -4.01 10.57 9.51
N GLY A 38 -3.42 9.74 8.66
CA GLY A 38 -2.36 8.81 9.03
C GLY A 38 -1.09 9.53 9.49
N ARG A 39 -0.32 8.87 10.38
CA ARG A 39 1.00 9.32 10.79
C ARG A 39 2.08 8.50 10.10
N ASP A 40 3.16 9.12 9.65
CA ASP A 40 4.32 8.39 9.13
C ASP A 40 4.93 7.56 10.27
N ILE A 41 5.06 6.25 10.05
CA ILE A 41 5.70 5.36 11.01
C ILE A 41 7.19 5.35 10.70
N ASN A 42 7.98 5.96 11.59
CA ASN A 42 9.43 5.96 11.44
C ASN A 42 10.01 4.58 11.83
N ALA A 43 10.09 3.68 10.84
CA ALA A 43 10.72 2.38 10.99
C ALA A 43 12.21 2.38 10.60
N THR A 44 12.85 3.55 10.54
CA THR A 44 14.24 3.65 10.05
C THR A 44 15.28 3.05 10.98
N ALA A 45 14.95 2.82 12.25
CA ALA A 45 15.83 2.15 13.21
C ALA A 45 15.70 0.61 13.17
N CYS A 46 14.71 0.07 12.46
CA CYS A 46 14.45 -1.37 12.42
C CYS A 46 15.20 -2.02 11.26
N THR A 47 15.95 -3.08 11.53
CA THR A 47 16.55 -3.94 10.49
C THR A 47 15.52 -4.88 9.88
N THR A 48 14.51 -5.28 10.65
CA THR A 48 13.40 -6.12 10.19
C THR A 48 12.08 -5.49 10.60
N ILE A 49 11.13 -5.41 9.67
CA ILE A 49 9.78 -4.91 9.88
C ILE A 49 8.82 -6.06 9.56
N VAL A 50 7.95 -6.39 10.50
CA VAL A 50 6.88 -7.38 10.28
C VAL A 50 5.54 -6.65 10.25
N LEU A 51 4.86 -6.72 9.11
CA LEU A 51 3.57 -6.10 8.87
C LEU A 51 2.49 -7.18 8.92
N VAL A 52 1.55 -7.04 9.84
CA VAL A 52 0.45 -8.00 10.02
C VAL A 52 -0.87 -7.31 9.72
N ALA A 53 -1.62 -7.85 8.76
CA ALA A 53 -2.96 -7.36 8.40
C ALA A 53 -3.97 -8.49 8.32
N ARG A 54 -5.24 -8.11 8.49
CA ARG A 54 -6.40 -8.96 8.24
C ARG A 54 -7.35 -8.24 7.27
N GLY A 55 -7.88 -8.99 6.31
CA GLY A 55 -8.85 -8.49 5.33
C GLY A 55 -8.37 -7.25 4.58
N PRO A 56 -9.24 -6.23 4.35
CA PRO A 56 -8.89 -5.02 3.59
C PRO A 56 -7.87 -4.11 4.30
N GLY A 57 -7.54 -4.35 5.57
CA GLY A 57 -6.53 -3.59 6.31
C GLY A 57 -5.13 -3.66 5.70
N ILE A 58 -4.89 -4.63 4.81
CA ILE A 58 -3.63 -4.79 4.06
C ILE A 58 -3.29 -3.57 3.19
N VAL A 59 -4.28 -2.82 2.70
CA VAL A 59 -4.08 -1.72 1.73
C VAL A 59 -3.18 -0.62 2.28
N GLY A 60 -3.36 -0.28 3.56
CA GLY A 60 -2.52 0.69 4.25
C GLY A 60 -1.08 0.19 4.41
N LEU A 61 -0.91 -1.08 4.74
CA LEU A 61 0.40 -1.70 4.94
C LEU A 61 1.18 -1.85 3.63
N LEU A 62 0.52 -2.15 2.51
CA LEU A 62 1.19 -2.20 1.20
C LEU A 62 1.72 -0.83 0.81
N SER A 63 0.92 0.22 1.02
CA SER A 63 1.35 1.60 0.76
C SER A 63 2.58 1.97 1.62
N PHE A 64 2.58 1.55 2.88
CA PHE A 64 3.74 1.73 3.77
C PHE A 64 4.96 0.95 3.30
N ALA A 65 4.79 -0.33 2.93
CA ALA A 65 5.88 -1.17 2.43
C ALA A 65 6.51 -0.55 1.18
N SER A 66 5.70 -0.15 0.19
CA SER A 66 6.18 0.51 -1.04
C SER A 66 6.99 1.76 -0.74
N HIS A 67 6.55 2.58 0.22
CA HIS A 67 7.26 3.77 0.66
C HIS A 67 8.62 3.45 1.29
N GLN A 68 8.69 2.39 2.11
CA GLN A 68 9.97 1.94 2.67
C GLN A 68 10.93 1.44 1.58
N VAL A 69 10.44 0.64 0.62
CA VAL A 69 11.27 0.16 -0.49
C VAL A 69 11.78 1.33 -1.36
N GLY A 70 10.95 2.32 -1.64
CA GLY A 70 11.37 3.54 -2.36
C GLY A 70 12.51 4.28 -1.63
N ARG A 71 12.38 4.47 -0.31
CA ARG A 71 13.42 5.11 0.52
C ARG A 71 14.75 4.35 0.49
N TYR A 72 14.76 3.03 0.27
CA TYR A 72 15.99 2.23 0.15
C TYR A 72 16.69 2.41 -1.19
N LYS A 73 15.95 2.61 -2.28
CA LYS A 73 16.55 2.82 -3.61
C LYS A 73 17.21 4.21 -3.72
N ASP A 74 16.61 5.23 -3.11
CA ASP A 74 17.10 6.61 -3.20
C ASP A 74 18.30 6.91 -2.29
N LYS A 75 18.37 6.26 -1.12
CA LYS A 75 19.51 6.43 -0.23
C LYS A 75 20.60 5.45 -0.65
N ASN A 76 21.78 5.97 -0.97
CA ASN A 76 23.06 5.24 -1.07
C ASN A 76 23.45 4.45 0.22
N SER A 77 22.52 4.22 1.16
CA SER A 77 22.68 3.45 2.38
C SER A 77 22.68 1.94 2.10
N ARG A 78 23.63 1.48 1.29
CA ARG A 78 23.91 0.04 1.07
C ARG A 78 24.41 -0.69 2.32
N LYS A 79 24.45 -0.06 3.50
CA LYS A 79 25.12 -0.61 4.68
C LYS A 79 24.25 -1.51 5.55
N GLU A 80 22.92 -1.42 5.46
CA GLU A 80 22.04 -2.31 6.22
C GLU A 80 20.89 -2.81 5.33
N LYS A 81 20.95 -4.10 4.98
CA LYS A 81 19.80 -4.77 4.36
C LYS A 81 18.65 -4.73 5.36
N ARG A 82 17.53 -4.13 4.96
CA ARG A 82 16.32 -4.12 5.77
C ARG A 82 15.29 -5.05 5.17
N ARG A 83 14.72 -5.90 6.01
CA ARG A 83 13.75 -6.92 5.64
C ARG A 83 12.35 -6.43 5.98
N VAL A 84 11.40 -6.62 5.07
CA VAL A 84 9.97 -6.36 5.30
C VAL A 84 9.22 -7.65 5.05
N ASP A 85 8.69 -8.24 6.12
CA ASP A 85 7.83 -9.43 6.03
C ASP A 85 6.37 -9.00 6.13
N ILE A 86 5.52 -9.51 5.25
CA ILE A 86 4.08 -9.21 5.23
C ILE A 86 3.31 -10.50 5.51
N LEU A 87 2.59 -10.53 6.64
CA LEU A 87 1.63 -11.58 6.95
C LEU A 87 0.22 -11.03 6.75
N TRP A 88 -0.51 -11.64 5.83
CA TRP A 88 -1.88 -11.24 5.51
C TRP A 88 -2.85 -12.39 5.73
N VAL A 89 -3.81 -12.16 6.61
CA VAL A 89 -4.92 -13.08 6.88
C VAL A 89 -6.14 -12.63 6.07
N LEU A 90 -6.63 -13.48 5.18
CA LEU A 90 -7.80 -13.20 4.36
C LEU A 90 -9.08 -13.49 5.14
N ASP A 91 -10.07 -12.60 5.03
CA ASP A 91 -11.44 -12.90 5.47
C ASP A 91 -12.22 -13.62 4.37
N ASP A 92 -11.88 -13.36 3.10
CA ASP A 92 -12.46 -14.00 1.91
C ASP A 92 -11.41 -14.12 0.79
N VAL A 93 -11.49 -15.18 -0.02
CA VAL A 93 -10.50 -15.47 -1.07
C VAL A 93 -10.50 -14.40 -2.16
N GLY A 94 -11.65 -13.79 -2.48
CA GLY A 94 -11.77 -12.72 -3.47
C GLY A 94 -11.04 -11.44 -3.09
N GLN A 95 -10.61 -11.29 -1.82
CA GLN A 95 -9.82 -10.14 -1.40
C GLN A 95 -8.42 -10.13 -2.06
N GLN A 96 -7.90 -11.28 -2.50
CA GLN A 96 -6.61 -11.36 -3.18
C GLN A 96 -6.57 -10.52 -4.46
N ASP A 97 -7.66 -10.49 -5.21
CA ASP A 97 -7.76 -9.75 -6.47
C ASP A 97 -7.71 -8.23 -6.25
N LEU A 98 -8.13 -7.77 -5.07
CA LEU A 98 -8.17 -6.34 -4.72
C LEU A 98 -6.78 -5.70 -4.67
N VAL A 99 -5.76 -6.47 -4.26
CA VAL A 99 -4.41 -5.95 -4.02
C VAL A 99 -3.32 -6.74 -4.76
N GLY A 100 -3.70 -7.71 -5.59
CA GLY A 100 -2.78 -8.59 -6.31
C GLY A 100 -1.75 -7.84 -7.15
N ASN A 101 -2.15 -6.78 -7.85
CA ASN A 101 -1.23 -5.96 -8.65
C ASN A 101 -0.18 -5.25 -7.77
N ARG A 102 -0.60 -4.64 -6.65
CA ARG A 102 0.33 -3.95 -5.73
C ARG A 102 1.27 -4.93 -5.02
N LEU A 103 0.79 -6.11 -4.65
CA LEU A 103 1.64 -7.17 -4.10
C LEU A 103 2.69 -7.60 -5.12
N ARG A 104 2.29 -7.77 -6.39
CA ARG A 104 3.20 -8.14 -7.47
C ARG A 104 4.26 -7.06 -7.73
N GLU A 105 3.87 -5.79 -7.71
CA GLU A 105 4.82 -4.66 -7.81
C GLU A 105 5.88 -4.73 -6.71
N LEU A 106 5.47 -4.94 -5.45
CA LEU A 106 6.40 -5.10 -4.33
C LEU A 106 7.33 -6.31 -4.51
N GLN A 107 6.79 -7.45 -4.96
CA GLN A 107 7.59 -8.65 -5.25
C GLN A 107 8.62 -8.41 -6.36
N ASN A 108 8.24 -7.70 -7.41
CA ASN A 108 9.16 -7.35 -8.50
C ASN A 108 10.28 -6.42 -8.00
N MET A 109 9.96 -5.47 -7.13
CA MET A 109 10.95 -4.58 -6.53
C MET A 109 11.95 -5.32 -5.63
N ASP A 110 11.54 -6.43 -4.99
CA ASP A 110 12.41 -7.30 -4.21
C ASP A 110 13.38 -8.09 -5.10
N GLN A 111 12.89 -8.63 -6.23
CA GLN A 111 13.74 -9.36 -7.20
C GLN A 111 14.83 -8.48 -7.82
N ASP A 112 14.54 -7.20 -8.07
CA ASP A 112 15.53 -6.23 -8.55
C ASP A 112 16.65 -5.96 -7.53
N SER A 113 16.41 -6.21 -6.24
CA SER A 113 17.41 -5.99 -5.19
C SER A 113 18.42 -7.15 -5.05
N VAL A 114 18.15 -8.28 -5.69
CA VAL A 114 18.98 -9.50 -5.69
C VAL A 114 19.95 -9.54 -6.89
N ARG A 115 19.75 -8.68 -7.90
CA ARG A 115 20.65 -8.50 -9.06
C ARG A 115 21.66 -7.39 -8.83
#